data_AF-A0A5C8LDC3-F1
#
_entry.id   AF-A0A5C8LDC3-F1
#
_cell.length_a   1.000
_cell.length_b   1.000
_cell.length_c   1.000
_cell.angle_alpha   90.00
_cell.angle_beta   90.00
_cell.angle_gamma   90.00
#
_symmetry.space_group_name_H-M   'P 1'
#
loop_
_entity.id
_entity.type
_entity.pdbx_description
1 polymer ?
#
loop_
_entity_poly.entity_id
_entity_poly.type
_entity_poly.pdbx_seq_one_letter_code
_entity_poly.pdbx_strand_id
1 'polypeptide(L)'
;MANRTSKQLLTPEELTIQKLKETFNHNGNILTDPNGTNVWLMAVSAITFTDCPFDPPLPVPDNHPPTHQVRIVLRTTDSQSGTNPYVDGSDFFFHVDEPNQNAEFVWEDESFAESPHFHGGDIPSAITWVKSLTEPLLYLCLKDPFLTAEQLISLNGHEEADLLTEPV
;
A
#
# COMPACT_ATOMS: atom_id res chain seq x y z
N MET A 1 -31.55 -26.31 2.85
CA MET A 1 -31.15 -25.78 1.52
C MET A 1 -30.07 -24.76 1.79
N ALA A 2 -28.83 -25.02 1.35
CA ALA A 2 -27.67 -24.19 1.65
C ALA A 2 -27.67 -22.93 0.78
N ASN A 3 -27.54 -21.75 1.41
CA ASN A 3 -27.25 -20.51 0.71
C ASN A 3 -25.87 -20.63 0.09
N ARG A 4 -25.82 -20.77 -1.23
CA ARG A 4 -24.61 -20.70 -2.04
C ARG A 4 -24.20 -19.22 -2.05
N THR A 5 -23.30 -18.83 -1.15
CA THR A 5 -22.66 -17.52 -1.23
C THR A 5 -21.93 -17.43 -2.55
N SER A 6 -22.40 -16.55 -3.45
CA SER A 6 -21.67 -16.19 -4.65
C SER A 6 -20.33 -15.62 -4.19
N LYS A 7 -19.22 -16.28 -4.52
CA LYS A 7 -17.90 -15.65 -4.40
C LYS A 7 -17.91 -14.45 -5.35
N GLN A 8 -17.93 -13.24 -4.80
CA GLN A 8 -17.74 -12.03 -5.58
C GLN A 8 -16.33 -12.09 -6.16
N LEU A 9 -16.22 -11.93 -7.48
CA LEU A 9 -14.92 -11.80 -8.15
C LEU A 9 -14.39 -10.40 -7.87
N LEU A 10 -13.11 -10.30 -7.57
CA LEU A 10 -12.40 -9.07 -7.31
C LEU A 10 -11.93 -8.44 -8.62
N THR A 11 -11.92 -7.11 -8.67
CA THR A 11 -11.33 -6.36 -9.78
C THR A 11 -9.79 -6.44 -9.73
N PRO A 12 -9.09 -6.12 -10.83
CA PRO A 12 -7.62 -6.06 -10.84
C PRO A 12 -7.04 -5.16 -9.73
N GLU A 13 -7.71 -4.04 -9.47
CA GLU A 13 -7.36 -3.11 -8.41
C GLU A 13 -7.51 -3.74 -7.01
N GLU A 14 -8.63 -4.42 -6.77
CA GLU A 14 -8.90 -5.09 -5.51
C GLU A 14 -7.91 -6.24 -5.25
N LEU A 15 -7.57 -7.01 -6.28
CA LEU A 15 -6.54 -8.06 -6.21
C LEU A 15 -5.16 -7.48 -5.85
N THR A 16 -4.79 -6.36 -6.47
CA THR A 16 -3.53 -5.66 -6.21
C THR A 16 -3.47 -5.17 -4.77
N ILE A 17 -4.52 -4.46 -4.29
CA ILE A 17 -4.58 -3.97 -2.91
C ILE A 17 -4.57 -5.13 -1.91
N GLN A 18 -5.27 -6.22 -2.20
CA GLN A 18 -5.25 -7.40 -1.34
C GLN A 18 -3.83 -7.97 -1.22
N LYS A 19 -3.15 -8.21 -2.35
CA LYS A 19 -1.79 -8.77 -2.35
C LYS A 19 -0.79 -7.88 -1.63
N LEU A 20 -0.88 -6.56 -1.84
CA LEU A 20 -0.07 -5.59 -1.12
C LEU A 20 -0.32 -5.67 0.39
N LYS A 21 -1.59 -5.69 0.82
CA LYS A 21 -1.93 -5.77 2.25
C LYS A 21 -1.39 -7.06 2.87
N GLU A 22 -1.56 -8.20 2.21
CA GLU A 22 -1.02 -9.47 2.66
C GLU A 22 0.51 -9.45 2.83
N THR A 23 1.20 -8.65 2.02
CA THR A 23 2.67 -8.57 2.01
C THR A 23 3.20 -7.58 3.05
N PHE A 24 2.61 -6.38 3.14
CA PHE A 24 3.17 -5.28 3.92
C PHE A 24 2.44 -4.99 5.23
N ASN A 25 1.14 -5.31 5.32
CA ASN A 25 0.42 -5.03 6.54
C ASN A 25 0.85 -5.98 7.65
N HIS A 26 1.36 -5.42 8.73
CA HIS A 26 1.79 -6.16 9.90
C HIS A 26 1.20 -5.52 11.16
N ASN A 27 0.47 -6.32 11.95
CA ASN A 27 0.03 -5.91 13.28
C ASN A 27 1.00 -6.47 14.32
N GLY A 28 1.94 -5.65 14.77
CA GLY A 28 2.92 -6.02 15.80
C GLY A 28 2.34 -6.04 17.21
N ASN A 29 1.04 -5.74 17.39
CA ASN A 29 0.34 -5.70 18.66
C ASN A 29 1.05 -4.84 19.73
N ILE A 30 1.35 -3.61 19.32
CA ILE A 30 2.17 -2.63 20.06
C ILE A 30 1.62 -2.26 21.45
N LEU A 31 0.36 -2.59 21.73
CA LEU A 31 -0.27 -2.37 23.04
C LEU A 31 0.24 -3.36 24.10
N THR A 32 0.81 -4.49 23.67
CA THR A 32 1.27 -5.57 24.55
C THR A 32 2.76 -5.89 24.37
N ASP A 33 3.32 -5.59 23.20
CA ASP A 33 4.74 -5.76 22.91
C ASP A 33 5.42 -4.37 22.76
N PRO A 34 6.33 -3.98 23.67
CA PRO A 34 7.04 -2.70 23.59
C PRO A 34 8.03 -2.60 22.42
N ASN A 35 8.34 -3.72 21.76
CA ASN A 35 9.14 -3.77 20.54
C ASN A 35 8.27 -4.03 19.30
N GLY A 36 6.95 -4.17 19.48
CA GLY A 36 6.02 -4.32 18.38
C GLY A 36 5.99 -3.06 17.52
N THR A 37 5.78 -3.24 16.22
CA THR A 37 5.53 -2.14 15.30
C THR A 37 4.38 -2.53 14.39
N ASN A 38 3.39 -1.66 14.26
CA ASN A 38 2.39 -1.79 13.22
C ASN A 38 2.96 -1.20 11.93
N VAL A 39 2.72 -1.88 10.82
CA VAL A 39 3.04 -1.41 9.46
C VAL A 39 1.78 -1.55 8.62
N TRP A 40 1.41 -0.52 7.86
CA TRP A 40 0.31 -0.63 6.92
C TRP A 40 0.55 0.21 5.66
N LEU A 41 -0.14 -0.19 4.59
CA LEU A 41 -0.27 0.59 3.38
C LEU A 41 -1.04 1.88 3.67
N MET A 42 -0.36 3.01 3.53
CA MET A 42 -0.98 4.32 3.67
C MET A 42 -1.63 4.77 2.36
N ALA A 43 -0.91 4.69 1.24
CA ALA A 43 -1.41 5.15 -0.05
C ALA A 43 -0.93 4.26 -1.18
N VAL A 44 -1.77 4.08 -2.20
CA VAL A 44 -1.44 3.31 -3.40
C VAL A 44 -1.94 4.04 -4.63
N SER A 45 -1.12 4.06 -5.68
CA SER A 45 -1.52 4.41 -7.04
C SER A 45 -1.01 3.31 -7.98
N ALA A 46 -1.73 3.05 -9.06
CA ALA A 46 -1.39 2.00 -10.01
C ALA A 46 -1.74 2.43 -11.44
N ILE A 47 -0.87 2.10 -12.39
CA ILE A 47 -1.11 2.31 -13.82
C ILE A 47 -0.88 1.00 -14.56
N THR A 48 -1.71 0.73 -15.57
CA THR A 48 -1.53 -0.46 -16.42
C THR A 48 -0.43 -0.19 -17.45
N PHE A 49 0.31 -1.22 -17.86
CA PHE A 49 1.29 -1.08 -18.93
C PHE A 49 0.65 -0.86 -20.31
N THR A 50 -0.61 -1.23 -20.49
CA THR A 50 -1.38 -0.90 -21.70
C THR A 50 -1.60 0.61 -21.85
N ASP A 51 -1.75 1.29 -20.71
CA ASP A 51 -1.94 2.74 -20.63
C ASP A 51 -0.64 3.50 -20.32
N CYS A 52 0.48 2.78 -20.16
CA CYS A 52 1.78 3.36 -19.86
C CYS A 52 2.44 3.85 -21.16
N PRO A 53 2.86 5.12 -21.26
CA PRO A 53 3.51 5.65 -22.46
C PRO A 53 4.98 5.18 -22.61
N PHE A 54 5.48 4.31 -21.73
CA PHE A 54 6.85 3.83 -21.71
C PHE A 54 6.90 2.34 -22.07
N ASP A 55 7.87 1.97 -22.92
CA ASP A 55 8.21 0.56 -23.13
C ASP A 55 8.66 -0.07 -21.80
N PRO A 56 8.23 -1.31 -21.47
CA PRO A 56 8.60 -1.95 -20.22
C PRO A 56 10.14 -2.00 -20.10
N PRO A 57 10.72 -1.50 -19.00
CA PRO A 57 12.15 -1.15 -18.96
C PRO A 57 13.12 -2.34 -18.90
N LEU A 58 12.63 -3.58 -18.81
CA LEU A 58 13.48 -4.74 -18.55
C LEU A 58 13.08 -5.95 -19.41
N PRO A 59 14.06 -6.77 -19.84
CA PRO A 59 13.77 -8.06 -20.46
C PRO A 59 12.99 -8.92 -19.46
N VAL A 60 11.78 -9.33 -19.83
CA VAL A 60 10.87 -10.11 -18.99
C VAL A 60 11.56 -11.44 -18.61
N PRO A 61 11.93 -11.65 -17.34
CA PRO A 61 12.33 -12.97 -16.87
C PRO A 61 11.03 -13.77 -16.69
N ASP A 62 10.94 -14.88 -17.41
CA ASP A 62 9.82 -15.83 -17.39
C ASP A 62 8.46 -15.33 -17.93
N ASN A 63 7.59 -16.30 -18.25
CA ASN A 63 6.42 -16.21 -19.13
C ASN A 63 5.28 -15.24 -18.73
N HIS A 64 5.48 -14.34 -17.75
CA HIS A 64 4.45 -13.46 -17.22
C HIS A 64 4.92 -11.99 -17.20
N PRO A 65 4.70 -11.22 -18.28
CA PRO A 65 5.04 -9.80 -18.30
C PRO A 65 4.24 -9.03 -17.23
N PRO A 66 4.84 -7.99 -16.62
CA PRO A 66 4.09 -7.11 -15.73
C PRO A 66 2.91 -6.48 -16.47
N THR A 67 1.75 -6.47 -15.83
CA THR A 67 0.55 -5.80 -16.34
C THR A 67 0.33 -4.45 -15.66
N HIS A 68 0.88 -4.23 -14.45
CA HIS A 68 0.74 -2.99 -13.70
C HIS A 68 2.06 -2.53 -13.08
N GLN A 69 2.28 -1.23 -13.05
CA GLN A 69 3.22 -0.56 -12.14
C GLN A 69 2.40 0.01 -10.98
N VAL A 70 2.87 -0.21 -9.76
CA VAL A 70 2.18 0.16 -8.53
C VAL A 70 3.13 0.91 -7.62
N ARG A 71 2.76 2.13 -7.23
CA ARG A 71 3.49 2.94 -6.27
C ARG A 71 2.79 2.92 -4.93
N ILE A 72 3.52 2.61 -3.87
CA ILE A 72 2.97 2.52 -2.52
C ILE A 72 3.71 3.43 -1.54
N VAL A 73 3.02 3.81 -0.48
CA VAL A 73 3.62 4.39 0.72
C VAL A 73 3.19 3.58 1.93
N LEU A 74 4.15 3.28 2.80
CA LEU A 74 3.94 2.57 4.06
C LEU A 74 4.06 3.54 5.24
N ARG A 75 3.27 3.28 6.27
CA ARG A 75 3.32 4.03 7.52
C ARG A 75 3.45 3.07 8.70
N THR A 76 4.02 3.58 9.79
CA THR A 76 4.28 2.78 10.99
C THR A 76 3.78 3.45 12.25
N THR A 77 3.43 2.62 13.24
CA THR A 77 3.13 3.04 14.61
C THR A 77 3.87 2.13 15.57
N ASP A 78 4.52 2.71 16.57
CA ASP A 78 5.12 1.95 17.67
C ASP A 78 4.64 2.47 19.03
N SER A 79 4.87 1.68 20.08
CA SER A 79 4.37 1.99 21.42
C SER A 79 5.10 3.15 22.11
N GLN A 80 6.27 3.54 21.62
CA GLN A 80 7.15 4.53 22.26
C GLN A 80 6.98 5.92 21.64
N SER A 81 6.92 5.99 20.32
CA SER A 81 6.85 7.22 19.53
C SER A 81 5.45 7.52 19.00
N GLY A 82 4.53 6.55 19.06
CA GLY A 82 3.20 6.67 18.47
C GLY A 82 3.27 6.49 16.95
N THR A 83 2.37 7.13 16.23
CA THR A 83 2.33 7.05 14.77
C THR A 83 3.42 7.92 14.15
N ASN A 84 4.25 7.32 13.29
CA ASN A 84 5.34 8.04 12.63
C ASN A 84 4.77 9.10 11.67
N PRO A 85 5.16 10.39 11.81
CA PRO A 85 4.73 11.45 10.90
C PRO A 85 5.46 11.41 9.55
N TYR A 86 6.56 10.65 9.46
CA TYR A 86 7.35 10.47 8.24
C TYR A 86 7.14 9.07 7.65
N VAL A 87 7.13 8.99 6.33
CA VAL A 87 6.78 7.77 5.60
C VAL A 87 7.77 7.47 4.48
N ASP A 88 7.83 6.18 4.15
CA ASP A 88 8.67 5.64 3.08
C ASP A 88 7.78 5.03 2.00
N GLY A 89 8.25 5.02 0.76
CA GLY A 89 7.51 4.50 -0.37
C GLY A 89 8.40 3.96 -1.49
N SER A 90 7.87 2.99 -2.22
CA SER A 90 8.56 2.28 -3.30
C SER A 90 7.61 1.96 -4.46
N ASP A 91 8.21 1.61 -5.60
CA ASP A 91 7.48 1.14 -6.78
C ASP A 91 7.63 -0.39 -6.87
N PHE A 92 6.54 -1.05 -7.24
CA PHE A 92 6.44 -2.49 -7.41
C PHE A 92 5.76 -2.80 -8.74
N PHE A 93 6.08 -3.95 -9.31
CA PHE A 93 5.51 -4.39 -10.58
C PHE A 93 4.70 -5.66 -10.35
N PHE A 94 3.53 -5.72 -10.99
CA PHE A 94 2.58 -6.81 -10.78
C PHE A 94 2.18 -7.45 -12.10
N HIS A 95 2.03 -8.77 -12.06
CA HIS A 95 1.19 -9.51 -12.99
C HIS A 95 -0.17 -9.77 -12.34
N VAL A 96 -1.22 -9.21 -12.92
CA VAL A 96 -2.61 -9.39 -12.46
C VAL A 96 -3.37 -10.24 -13.46
N ASP A 97 -3.83 -11.40 -13.01
CA ASP A 97 -4.61 -12.38 -13.77
C ASP A 97 -6.03 -12.41 -13.21
N GLU A 98 -6.89 -11.55 -13.76
CA GLU A 98 -8.30 -11.43 -13.35
C GLU A 98 -9.08 -12.75 -13.55
N PRO A 99 -8.97 -13.49 -14.68
CA PRO A 99 -9.64 -14.77 -14.84
C PRO A 99 -9.30 -15.80 -13.74
N ASN A 100 -8.03 -15.85 -13.32
CA ASN A 100 -7.58 -16.76 -12.26
C ASN A 100 -7.66 -16.14 -10.86
N GLN A 101 -8.13 -14.89 -10.75
CA GLN A 101 -8.28 -14.15 -9.50
C GLN A 101 -6.98 -14.10 -8.69
N ASN A 102 -5.89 -13.72 -9.37
CA ASN A 102 -4.55 -13.72 -8.81
C ASN A 102 -3.80 -12.42 -9.13
N ALA A 103 -2.94 -12.01 -8.21
CA ALA A 103 -1.98 -10.93 -8.40
C ALA A 103 -0.65 -11.32 -7.77
N GLU A 104 0.42 -11.22 -8.55
CA GLU A 104 1.77 -11.61 -8.15
C GLU A 104 2.74 -10.47 -8.43
N PHE A 105 3.74 -10.32 -7.55
CA PHE A 105 4.84 -9.43 -7.83
C PHE A 105 5.70 -10.04 -8.93
N VAL A 106 6.27 -9.18 -9.77
CA VAL A 106 7.31 -9.55 -10.71
C VAL A 106 8.52 -8.65 -10.46
N TRP A 107 9.71 -9.14 -10.82
CA TRP A 107 10.98 -8.47 -10.48
C TRP A 107 11.11 -8.27 -8.96
N GLU A 108 10.79 -9.32 -8.19
CA GLU A 108 10.84 -9.27 -6.72
C GLU A 108 12.26 -8.98 -6.23
N ASP A 109 13.26 -9.66 -6.79
CA ASP A 109 14.66 -9.49 -6.37
C ASP A 109 15.12 -8.04 -6.56
N GLU A 110 14.69 -7.38 -7.63
CA GLU A 110 14.95 -5.96 -7.86
C GLU A 110 14.11 -5.05 -6.96
N SER A 111 12.80 -5.33 -6.82
CA SER A 111 11.87 -4.46 -6.10
C SER A 111 12.08 -4.47 -4.58
N PHE A 112 12.54 -5.59 -4.01
CA PHE A 112 12.73 -5.75 -2.57
C PHE A 112 14.18 -5.56 -2.11
N ALA A 113 15.18 -5.60 -3.00
CA ALA A 113 16.57 -5.38 -2.63
C ALA A 113 16.96 -3.89 -2.59
N GLU A 114 16.19 -3.02 -3.26
CA GLU A 114 16.48 -1.59 -3.33
C GLU A 114 15.96 -0.82 -2.11
N SER A 115 16.63 0.31 -1.81
CA SER A 115 16.14 1.26 -0.80
C SER A 115 14.86 1.95 -1.30
N PRO A 116 13.99 2.45 -0.40
CA PRO A 116 12.77 3.11 -0.82
C PRO A 116 13.06 4.34 -1.68
N HIS A 117 12.27 4.51 -2.74
CA HIS A 117 12.38 5.65 -3.67
C HIS A 117 11.99 6.97 -3.02
N PHE A 118 11.04 6.93 -2.10
CA PHE A 118 10.65 8.04 -1.24
C PHE A 118 11.02 7.68 0.19
N HIS A 119 11.82 8.51 0.85
CA HIS A 119 12.37 8.18 2.17
C HIS A 119 12.21 9.35 3.15
N GLY A 120 11.59 9.08 4.30
CA GLY A 120 11.50 9.98 5.44
C GLY A 120 10.76 11.30 5.18
N GLY A 121 9.82 11.32 4.22
CA GLY A 121 9.08 12.53 3.87
C GLY A 121 7.76 12.68 4.63
N ASP A 122 7.20 13.89 4.63
CA ASP A 122 5.89 14.16 5.24
C ASP A 122 4.72 13.59 4.41
N ILE A 123 3.56 13.45 5.06
CA ILE A 123 2.35 12.87 4.45
C ILE A 123 1.89 13.62 3.19
N PRO A 124 1.77 14.97 3.16
CA PRO A 124 1.41 15.68 1.94
C PRO A 124 2.36 15.40 0.77
N SER A 125 3.68 15.45 1.01
CA SER A 125 4.70 15.18 0.01
C SER A 125 4.62 13.75 -0.51
N ALA A 126 4.38 12.78 0.38
CA ALA A 126 4.20 11.38 0.01
C ALA A 126 2.96 11.18 -0.87
N ILE A 127 1.84 11.83 -0.55
CA ILE A 127 0.62 11.77 -1.37
C ILE A 127 0.86 12.37 -2.76
N THR A 128 1.52 13.53 -2.84
CA THR A 128 1.90 14.14 -4.13
C THR A 128 2.79 13.20 -4.94
N TRP A 129 3.76 12.55 -4.29
CA TRP A 129 4.66 11.60 -4.94
C TRP A 129 3.93 10.35 -5.45
N VAL A 130 2.98 9.79 -4.68
CA VAL A 130 2.14 8.66 -5.12
C VAL A 130 1.27 9.05 -6.31
N LYS A 131 0.62 10.22 -6.25
CA LYS A 131 -0.22 10.75 -7.34
C LYS A 131 0.57 11.06 -8.61
N SER A 132 1.88 11.26 -8.53
CA SER A 132 2.71 11.49 -9.71
C SER A 132 2.80 10.27 -10.63
N LEU A 133 2.41 9.07 -10.16
CA LEU A 133 2.28 7.88 -11.01
C LEU A 133 0.98 7.96 -11.84
N THR A 134 -0.15 8.15 -11.17
CA THR A 134 -1.44 8.45 -11.78
C THR A 134 -2.40 9.09 -10.77
N GLU A 135 -3.38 9.86 -11.29
CA GLU A 135 -4.56 10.31 -10.55
C GLU A 135 -5.81 9.65 -11.16
N PRO A 136 -6.74 9.08 -10.36
CA PRO A 136 -6.85 9.14 -8.89
C PRO A 136 -6.01 8.09 -8.13
N LEU A 137 -5.94 8.24 -6.80
CA LEU A 137 -5.36 7.22 -5.92
C LEU A 137 -6.23 5.96 -5.91
N LEU A 138 -5.58 4.80 -5.91
CA LEU A 138 -6.23 3.50 -5.79
C LEU A 138 -6.65 3.21 -4.35
N TYR A 139 -5.85 3.64 -3.37
CA TYR A 139 -6.11 3.42 -1.96
C TYR A 139 -5.50 4.53 -1.10
N LEU A 140 -6.18 4.86 -0.01
CA LEU A 140 -5.71 5.80 1.01
C LEU A 140 -6.21 5.38 2.40
N CYS A 141 -5.31 5.29 3.36
CA CYS A 141 -5.55 4.97 4.76
C CYS A 141 -4.54 5.72 5.64
N LEU A 142 -4.92 6.91 6.09
CA LEU A 142 -4.03 7.77 6.88
C LEU A 142 -3.83 7.22 8.30
N LYS A 143 -4.90 6.72 8.91
CA LYS A 143 -4.91 6.24 10.30
C LYS A 143 -4.50 4.77 10.39
N ASP A 144 -3.84 4.40 11.49
CA ASP A 144 -3.48 3.00 11.75
C ASP A 144 -4.75 2.13 11.84
N PRO A 145 -4.94 1.16 10.92
CA PRO A 145 -6.16 0.37 10.85
C PRO A 145 -6.25 -0.68 11.97
N PHE A 146 -5.19 -0.91 12.74
CA PHE A 146 -5.15 -1.89 13.81
C PHE A 146 -5.49 -1.31 15.18
N LEU A 147 -5.61 0.00 15.27
CA LEU A 147 -5.90 0.71 16.50
C LEU A 147 -7.27 1.35 16.46
N THR A 148 -7.94 1.39 17.61
CA THR A 148 -9.14 2.21 17.78
C THR A 148 -8.76 3.69 17.88
N ALA A 149 -9.73 4.58 17.66
CA ALA A 149 -9.52 6.02 17.85
C ALA A 149 -9.03 6.35 19.27
N GLU A 150 -9.56 5.66 20.30
CA GLU A 150 -9.14 5.84 21.69
C GLU A 150 -7.67 5.44 21.91
N GLN A 151 -7.24 4.34 21.30
CA GLN A 151 -5.85 3.88 21.38
C GLN A 151 -4.90 4.85 20.67
N LEU A 152 -5.29 5.35 19.50
CA LEU A 152 -4.53 6.37 18.76
C LEU A 152 -4.38 7.67 19.57
N ILE A 153 -5.47 8.16 20.17
CA ILE A 153 -5.43 9.37 21.01
C ILE A 153 -4.53 9.13 22.24
N SER A 154 -4.62 7.95 22.86
CA SER A 154 -3.78 7.62 24.01
C SER A 154 -2.30 7.56 23.66
N LEU A 155 -1.94 7.14 22.44
CA LEU A 155 -0.56 7.03 21.97
C LEU A 155 -0.01 8.39 21.49
N ASN A 156 -0.77 9.07 20.64
CA ASN A 156 -0.31 10.29 19.96
C ASN A 156 -0.61 11.57 20.77
N GLY A 157 -1.47 11.48 21.78
CA GLY A 157 -1.95 12.62 22.58
C GLY A 157 -2.98 13.51 21.88
N HIS A 158 -3.33 13.19 20.63
CA HIS A 158 -4.31 13.91 19.83
C HIS A 158 -4.97 12.94 18.84
N GLU A 159 -6.14 13.31 18.33
CA GLU A 159 -6.71 12.64 17.17
C GLU A 159 -5.88 13.05 15.95
N GLU A 160 -5.30 12.10 15.22
CA GLU A 160 -4.65 12.42 13.95
C GLU A 160 -5.69 13.09 13.05
N ALA A 161 -5.47 14.37 12.75
CA ALA A 161 -6.34 15.13 11.87
C ALA A 161 -6.42 14.43 10.51
N ASP A 162 -7.62 14.31 9.95
CA ASP A 162 -7.76 13.91 8.55
C ASP A 162 -7.14 15.02 7.70
N LEU A 163 -5.85 14.87 7.36
CA LEU A 163 -5.03 15.88 6.67
C LEU A 163 -5.52 16.20 5.24
N LEU A 164 -6.65 15.64 4.81
CA LEU A 164 -7.25 15.83 3.50
C LEU A 164 -8.74 16.15 3.61
N THR A 165 -9.07 17.25 4.31
CA THR A 165 -10.35 17.93 4.06
C THR A 165 -10.20 18.88 2.87
N GLU A 166 -9.95 18.36 1.67
CA GLU A 166 -10.36 19.04 0.44
C GLU A 166 -11.09 18.04 -0.46
N PRO A 167 -12.25 18.43 -1.02
CA PRO A 167 -13.11 17.51 -1.76
C PRO A 167 -12.49 17.10 -3.09
N VAL A 168 -12.71 15.82 -3.43
CA VAL A 168 -12.56 15.22 -4.78
C VAL A 168 -13.40 15.98 -5.80
#